data_AF-A0A1I8C356-F1
#
_entry.id   AF-A0A1I8C356-F1
#
_cell.length_a   1.000
_cell.length_b   1.000
_cell.length_c   1.000
_cell.angle_alpha   90.00
_cell.angle_beta   90.00
_cell.angle_gamma   90.00
#
_symmetry.space_group_name_H-M   'P 1'
#
loop_
_entity.id
_entity.type
_entity.pdbx_description
1 polymer ?
#
loop_
_entity_poly.entity_id
_entity_poly.type
_entity_poly.pdbx_seq_one_letter_code
_entity_poly.pdbx_strand_id
1 'polypeptide(L)'
;MLNYLQQMQLEYIENKNKYSKLEIEVEEQKEKIKNFELDKQKKEEEIKNLIEENKILKEKNEENKKLGINEFLKELDEYKAKIIKFEEERDLALNELSKIKEDFEKLKNENEKNFEEKNQLSEKLKEFFTSQTVKHLERDGILLVRKEDYEKFNNKTQKLFDEKNQLLKEMEEYKAKMLKLEEEHNLNLNKMPVFEEDYKKLTNKLEDSKNLISQLRHEISQNKKNYKQEIKEVKNLSEDQAEQIKILKERNIAFNEARYEADKKAKELLAQNEQLKLENTKLLTNIQLKDEKICLESKTSFQTINSLNIKIAELNSELEQLNKEVYFVKIRNKMNTIKNDSCCENKCINSDLSTGSCNSGNGYVSVFGDWWIQYNNRLSDGYGLVTDNKWICLYGQNPYTKASSYGNHYSLCYFEVTIHKEINSQICYSGIGFDVPNAKIFLCNYSNAWGNHQKFAWVDEDVFGCGVVFSPKNDLITKAYVFFTKNGERIGKKIFLEDDNINLYPFIGLLSCSVETNFGNDLLSRPFTYNVNLKN
;
A
#
# COMPACT_ATOMS: atom_id res chain seq x y z
N MET A 1 44.72 28.22 -12.04
CA MET A 1 45.28 26.91 -11.64
C MET A 1 45.14 26.66 -10.13
N LEU A 2 45.55 27.58 -9.26
CA LEU A 2 45.40 27.43 -7.80
C LEU A 2 43.93 27.27 -7.34
N ASN A 3 43.02 28.12 -7.81
CA ASN A 3 41.57 28.00 -7.51
C ASN A 3 40.97 26.67 -7.99
N TYR A 4 41.45 26.15 -9.13
CA TYR A 4 40.99 24.87 -9.67
C TYR A 4 41.45 23.68 -8.82
N LEU A 5 42.70 23.72 -8.34
CA LEU A 5 43.22 22.72 -7.39
C LEU A 5 42.50 22.77 -6.04
N GLN A 6 42.16 23.96 -5.54
CA GLN A 6 41.36 24.11 -4.32
C GLN A 6 39.94 23.56 -4.49
N GLN A 7 39.31 23.79 -5.64
CA GLN A 7 37.98 23.29 -5.94
C GLN A 7 37.95 21.76 -6.05
N MET A 8 38.96 21.15 -6.69
CA MET A 8 39.09 19.69 -6.72
C MET A 8 39.37 19.09 -5.35
N GLN A 9 40.13 19.78 -4.48
CA GLN A 9 40.33 19.33 -3.10
C GLN A 9 39.04 19.38 -2.28
N LEU A 10 38.20 20.41 -2.47
CA LEU A 10 36.90 20.51 -1.82
C LEU A 10 35.94 19.40 -2.29
N GLU A 11 35.83 19.16 -3.60
CA GLU A 11 35.02 18.06 -4.13
C GLU A 11 35.50 16.69 -3.65
N TYR A 12 36.82 16.48 -3.54
CA TYR A 12 37.39 15.25 -3.00
C TYR A 12 37.01 15.06 -1.53
N ILE A 13 37.06 16.11 -0.72
CA ILE A 13 36.67 16.08 0.70
C ILE A 13 35.17 15.82 0.85
N GLU A 14 34.32 16.48 0.05
CA GLU A 14 32.87 16.25 0.05
C GLU A 14 32.52 14.81 -0.33
N ASN A 15 33.14 14.27 -1.38
CA ASN A 15 32.92 12.89 -1.81
C ASN A 15 33.42 11.88 -0.76
N LYS A 16 34.56 12.15 -0.10
CA LYS A 16 35.07 11.33 0.99
C LYS A 16 34.12 11.32 2.19
N ASN A 17 33.56 12.48 2.55
CA ASN A 17 32.57 12.60 3.63
C ASN A 17 31.27 11.87 3.29
N LYS A 18 30.80 11.97 2.03
CA LYS A 18 29.62 11.25 1.55
C LYS A 18 29.83 9.73 1.57
N TYR A 19 31.01 9.27 1.20
CA TYR A 19 31.38 7.85 1.26
C TYR A 19 31.42 7.34 2.70
N SER A 20 32.06 8.08 3.61
CA SER A 20 32.11 7.73 5.03
C SER A 20 30.73 7.67 5.67
N LYS A 21 29.81 8.55 5.27
CA LYS A 21 28.41 8.51 5.73
C LYS A 21 27.67 7.26 5.23
N LEU A 22 27.86 6.89 3.96
CA LEU A 22 27.28 5.67 3.38
C LEU A 22 27.82 4.41 4.06
N GLU A 23 29.10 4.41 4.43
CA GLU A 23 29.75 3.30 5.13
C GLU A 23 29.14 3.07 6.52
N ILE A 24 28.85 4.16 7.25
CA ILE A 24 28.13 4.12 8.54
C ILE A 24 26.70 3.59 8.36
N GLU A 25 25.96 4.09 7.35
CA GLU A 25 24.60 3.62 7.07
C GLU A 25 24.57 2.13 6.69
N VAL A 26 25.57 1.63 5.96
CA VAL A 26 25.71 0.21 5.62
C VAL A 26 25.96 -0.64 6.86
N GLU A 27 26.83 -0.21 7.77
CA GLU A 27 27.08 -0.94 9.03
C GLU A 27 25.85 -0.94 9.95
N GLU A 28 25.11 0.18 10.04
CA GLU A 28 23.83 0.22 10.78
C GLU A 28 22.79 -0.77 10.22
N GLN A 29 22.74 -0.94 8.89
CA GLN A 29 21.83 -1.90 8.25
C GLN A 29 22.27 -3.35 8.49
N LYS A 30 23.58 -3.64 8.49
CA LYS A 30 24.11 -4.96 8.86
C LYS A 30 23.77 -5.32 10.31
N GLU A 31 23.89 -4.37 11.23
CA GLU A 31 23.51 -4.54 12.64
C GLU A 31 22.01 -4.88 12.76
N LYS A 32 21.14 -4.18 12.01
CA LYS A 32 19.68 -4.46 11.97
C LYS A 32 19.37 -5.85 11.43
N ILE A 33 20.04 -6.28 10.36
CA ILE A 33 19.87 -7.62 9.79
C ILE A 33 20.29 -8.69 10.80
N LYS A 34 21.44 -8.49 11.46
CA LYS A 34 21.94 -9.41 12.50
C LYS A 34 20.97 -9.54 13.68
N ASN A 35 20.38 -8.43 14.12
CA ASN A 35 19.35 -8.44 15.17
C ASN A 35 18.07 -9.16 14.72
N PHE A 36 17.66 -8.99 13.46
CA PHE A 36 16.52 -9.69 12.90
C PHE A 36 16.74 -11.21 12.81
N GLU A 37 17.94 -11.64 12.41
CA GLU A 37 18.31 -13.07 12.39
C GLU A 37 18.33 -13.67 13.79
N LEU A 38 18.80 -12.92 14.80
CA LEU A 38 18.79 -13.36 16.19
C LEU A 38 17.36 -13.53 16.73
N ASP A 39 16.46 -12.58 16.43
CA ASP A 39 15.05 -12.68 16.82
C ASP A 39 14.32 -13.82 16.09
N LYS A 40 14.67 -14.08 14.83
CA LYS A 40 14.18 -15.25 14.10
C LYS A 40 14.62 -16.55 14.77
N GLN A 41 15.89 -16.68 15.15
CA GLN A 41 16.41 -17.86 15.85
C GLN A 41 15.73 -18.08 17.20
N LYS A 42 15.48 -17.01 17.98
CA LYS A 42 14.74 -17.10 19.24
C LYS A 42 13.32 -17.63 19.03
N LYS A 43 12.60 -17.14 18.01
CA LYS A 43 11.25 -17.61 17.68
C LYS A 43 11.23 -19.04 17.17
N GLU A 44 12.22 -19.45 16.39
CA GLU A 44 12.37 -20.85 15.95
C GLU A 44 12.59 -21.79 17.15
N GLU A 45 13.38 -21.37 18.14
CA GLU A 45 13.60 -22.14 19.36
C GLU A 45 12.36 -22.18 20.26
N GLU A 46 11.62 -21.06 20.37
CA GLU A 46 10.32 -21.02 21.06
C GLU A 46 9.30 -21.98 20.42
N ILE A 47 9.24 -22.02 19.09
CA ILE A 47 8.38 -22.97 18.36
C ILE A 47 8.80 -24.41 18.61
N LYS A 48 10.11 -24.73 18.63
CA LYS A 48 10.57 -26.08 18.97
C LYS A 48 10.18 -26.47 20.39
N ASN A 49 10.32 -25.57 21.36
CA ASN A 49 9.91 -25.82 22.74
C ASN A 49 8.41 -26.09 22.83
N LEU A 50 7.58 -25.30 22.13
CA LEU A 50 6.12 -25.51 22.07
C LEU A 50 5.73 -26.84 21.39
N ILE A 51 6.49 -27.28 20.39
CA ILE A 51 6.30 -28.58 19.75
C ILE A 51 6.62 -29.71 20.74
N GLU A 52 7.72 -29.59 21.48
CA GLU A 52 8.12 -30.61 22.47
C GLU A 52 7.17 -30.63 23.67
N GLU A 53 6.70 -29.47 24.16
CA GLU A 53 5.65 -29.38 25.18
C GLU A 53 4.34 -30.04 24.71
N ASN A 54 3.93 -29.81 23.46
CA ASN A 54 2.77 -30.48 22.88
C ASN A 54 2.95 -31.99 22.72
N LYS A 55 4.18 -32.45 22.46
CA LYS A 55 4.50 -33.87 22.39
C LYS A 55 4.40 -34.52 23.77
N ILE A 56 4.97 -33.89 24.81
CA ILE A 56 4.83 -34.31 26.21
C ILE A 56 3.36 -34.32 26.64
N LEU A 57 2.57 -33.30 26.25
CA LEU A 57 1.14 -33.23 26.51
C LEU A 57 0.38 -34.36 25.82
N LYS A 58 0.70 -34.70 24.56
CA LYS A 58 0.10 -35.84 23.86
C LYS A 58 0.45 -37.17 24.52
N GLU A 59 1.71 -37.36 24.92
CA GLU A 59 2.15 -38.57 25.63
C GLU A 59 1.45 -38.69 26.99
N LYS A 60 1.34 -37.60 27.77
CA LYS A 60 0.54 -37.56 29.01
C LYS A 60 -0.95 -37.80 28.78
N ASN A 61 -1.50 -37.32 27.67
CA ASN A 61 -2.92 -37.51 27.35
C ASN A 61 -3.20 -38.94 26.88
N GLU A 62 -2.26 -39.59 26.20
CA GLU A 62 -2.31 -41.03 25.86
C GLU A 62 -2.10 -41.91 27.10
N GLU A 63 -1.24 -41.51 28.03
CA GLU A 63 -1.01 -42.19 29.31
C GLU A 63 -2.23 -42.04 30.24
N ASN A 64 -2.84 -40.85 30.32
CA ASN A 64 -4.12 -40.63 31.01
C ASN A 64 -5.29 -41.35 30.34
N LYS A 65 -5.30 -41.48 29.00
CA LYS A 65 -6.25 -42.34 28.29
C LYS A 65 -6.07 -43.81 28.69
N LYS A 66 -4.84 -44.29 28.80
CA LYS A 66 -4.56 -45.67 29.25
C LYS A 66 -4.92 -45.89 30.72
N LEU A 67 -4.67 -44.94 31.62
CA LEU A 67 -5.02 -45.03 33.03
C LEU A 67 -6.54 -44.97 33.27
N GLY A 68 -7.23 -44.00 32.66
CA GLY A 68 -8.69 -43.86 32.78
C GLY A 68 -9.47 -44.99 32.12
N ILE A 69 -8.98 -45.53 31.00
CA ILE A 69 -9.60 -46.69 30.36
C ILE A 69 -9.36 -47.96 31.17
N ASN A 70 -8.18 -48.16 31.79
CA ASN A 70 -7.92 -49.36 32.58
C ASN A 70 -8.69 -49.39 33.91
N GLU A 71 -8.88 -48.24 34.55
CA GLU A 71 -9.68 -48.14 35.79
C GLU A 71 -11.18 -48.32 35.49
N PHE A 72 -11.67 -47.73 34.39
CA PHE A 72 -13.03 -47.93 33.92
C PHE A 72 -13.29 -49.36 33.43
N LEU A 73 -12.33 -50.00 32.75
CA LEU A 73 -12.43 -51.41 32.35
C LEU A 73 -12.44 -52.35 33.55
N LYS A 74 -11.69 -52.04 34.61
CA LYS A 74 -11.70 -52.81 35.86
C LYS A 74 -13.04 -52.70 36.59
N GLU A 75 -13.63 -51.50 36.68
CA GLU A 75 -15.00 -51.31 37.18
C GLU A 75 -16.04 -52.01 36.30
N LEU A 76 -15.87 -51.95 34.98
CA LEU A 76 -16.77 -52.60 34.02
C LEU A 76 -16.74 -54.12 34.16
N ASP A 77 -15.56 -54.71 34.39
CA ASP A 77 -15.41 -56.16 34.56
C ASP A 77 -15.91 -56.62 35.96
N GLU A 78 -15.79 -55.80 37.01
CA GLU A 78 -16.48 -56.03 38.28
C GLU A 78 -18.01 -55.95 38.15
N TYR A 79 -18.53 -55.01 37.36
CA TYR A 79 -19.97 -54.92 37.07
C TYR A 79 -20.47 -56.11 36.24
N LYS A 80 -19.69 -56.56 35.24
CA LYS A 80 -20.02 -57.77 34.48
C LYS A 80 -20.03 -59.01 35.38
N ALA A 81 -19.07 -59.16 36.28
CA ALA A 81 -19.05 -60.27 37.24
C ALA A 81 -20.27 -60.25 38.17
N LYS A 82 -20.72 -59.06 38.61
CA LYS A 82 -21.97 -58.91 39.38
C LYS A 82 -23.20 -59.26 38.55
N ILE A 83 -23.26 -58.86 37.28
CA ILE A 83 -24.38 -59.17 36.38
C ILE A 83 -24.45 -60.69 36.14
N ILE A 84 -23.32 -61.34 35.85
CA ILE A 84 -23.28 -62.80 35.66
C ILE A 84 -23.77 -63.51 36.92
N LYS A 85 -23.33 -63.09 38.10
CA LYS A 85 -23.81 -63.65 39.37
C LYS A 85 -25.31 -63.43 39.57
N PHE A 86 -25.83 -62.26 39.23
CA PHE A 86 -27.26 -61.98 39.27
C PHE A 86 -28.06 -62.81 38.25
N GLU A 87 -27.51 -63.07 37.08
CA GLU A 87 -28.14 -63.94 36.07
C GLU A 87 -28.14 -65.40 36.51
N GLU A 88 -27.05 -65.89 37.11
CA GLU A 88 -26.99 -67.22 37.72
C GLU A 88 -28.00 -67.37 38.87
N GLU A 89 -28.10 -66.38 39.77
CA GLU A 89 -29.09 -66.36 40.84
C GLU A 89 -30.53 -66.27 40.32
N ARG A 90 -30.78 -65.48 39.26
CA ARG A 90 -32.07 -65.40 38.59
C ARG A 90 -32.44 -66.71 37.91
N ASP A 91 -31.50 -67.36 37.24
CA ASP A 91 -31.74 -68.61 36.53
C ASP A 91 -31.94 -69.77 37.51
N LEU A 92 -31.24 -69.76 38.66
CA LEU A 92 -31.52 -70.67 39.78
C LEU A 92 -32.94 -70.45 40.33
N ALA A 93 -33.31 -69.19 40.59
CA ALA A 93 -34.65 -68.83 41.06
C ALA A 93 -35.74 -69.19 40.05
N LEU A 94 -35.50 -69.00 38.74
CA LEU A 94 -36.41 -69.41 37.68
C LEU A 94 -36.55 -70.93 37.59
N ASN A 95 -35.48 -71.69 37.84
CA ASN A 95 -35.53 -73.14 37.90
C ASN A 95 -36.35 -73.64 39.11
N GLU A 96 -36.19 -73.00 40.27
CA GLU A 96 -37.02 -73.27 41.46
C GLU A 96 -38.48 -72.90 41.20
N LEU A 97 -38.74 -71.76 40.57
CA LEU A 97 -40.09 -71.31 40.20
C LEU A 97 -40.73 -72.24 39.16
N SER A 98 -39.92 -72.81 38.25
CA SER A 98 -40.36 -73.82 37.28
C SER A 98 -40.76 -75.12 37.99
N LYS A 99 -39.99 -75.59 38.97
CA LYS A 99 -40.35 -76.75 39.80
C LYS A 99 -41.62 -76.51 40.62
N ILE A 100 -41.72 -75.35 41.27
CA ILE A 100 -42.92 -74.96 42.04
C ILE A 100 -44.14 -74.89 41.12
N LYS A 101 -43.98 -74.37 39.90
CA LYS A 101 -45.06 -74.32 38.91
C LYS A 101 -45.46 -75.71 38.41
N GLU A 102 -44.50 -76.62 38.24
CA GLU A 102 -44.78 -78.01 37.86
C GLU A 102 -45.49 -78.78 38.98
N ASP A 103 -45.09 -78.57 40.23
CA ASP A 103 -45.76 -79.13 41.41
C ASP A 103 -47.16 -78.52 41.64
N PHE A 104 -47.31 -77.22 41.39
CA PHE A 104 -48.61 -76.54 41.45
C PHE A 104 -49.55 -77.05 40.35
N GLU A 105 -49.06 -77.28 39.13
CA GLU A 105 -49.89 -77.80 38.06
C GLU A 105 -50.23 -79.29 38.25
N LYS A 106 -49.35 -80.09 38.87
CA LYS A 106 -49.68 -81.44 39.34
C LYS A 106 -50.77 -81.41 40.41
N LEU A 107 -50.65 -80.56 41.42
CA LEU A 107 -51.66 -80.36 42.46
C LEU A 107 -52.98 -79.86 41.89
N LYS A 108 -52.95 -78.92 40.95
CA LYS A 108 -54.13 -78.40 40.27
C LYS A 108 -54.82 -79.48 39.42
N ASN A 109 -54.05 -80.28 38.68
CA ASN A 109 -54.60 -81.41 37.91
C ASN A 109 -55.17 -82.52 38.83
N GLU A 110 -54.54 -82.79 39.97
CA GLU A 110 -55.08 -83.70 40.99
C GLU A 110 -56.35 -83.14 41.65
N ASN A 111 -56.42 -81.83 41.87
CA ASN A 111 -57.58 -81.19 42.48
C ASN A 111 -58.75 -81.04 41.48
N GLU A 112 -58.47 -80.75 40.21
CA GLU A 112 -59.46 -80.76 39.13
C GLU A 112 -59.97 -82.19 38.87
N LYS A 113 -59.11 -83.22 38.91
CA LYS A 113 -59.54 -84.62 38.84
C LYS A 113 -60.40 -85.03 40.05
N ASN A 114 -60.03 -84.61 41.26
CA ASN A 114 -60.84 -84.84 42.46
C ASN A 114 -62.17 -84.07 42.46
N PHE A 115 -62.21 -82.90 41.83
CA PHE A 115 -63.43 -82.10 41.66
C PHE A 115 -64.37 -82.71 40.61
N GLU A 116 -63.80 -83.21 39.50
CA GLU A 116 -64.54 -83.93 38.44
C GLU A 116 -65.09 -85.27 38.96
N GLU A 117 -64.31 -86.04 39.72
CA GLU A 117 -64.77 -87.30 40.35
C GLU A 117 -65.84 -87.05 41.43
N LYS A 118 -65.75 -85.94 42.18
CA LYS A 118 -66.81 -85.52 43.13
C LYS A 118 -68.07 -85.01 42.44
N ASN A 119 -67.96 -84.31 41.31
CA ASN A 119 -69.11 -83.86 40.53
C ASN A 119 -69.81 -85.04 39.84
N GLN A 120 -69.08 -86.02 39.31
CA GLN A 120 -69.66 -87.24 38.76
C GLN A 120 -70.31 -88.13 39.83
N LEU A 121 -69.77 -88.15 41.06
CA LEU A 121 -70.39 -88.85 42.20
C LEU A 121 -71.61 -88.12 42.73
N SER A 122 -71.60 -86.78 42.73
CA SER A 122 -72.75 -85.92 43.08
C SER A 122 -73.89 -86.03 42.06
N GLU A 123 -73.59 -86.12 40.76
CA GLU A 123 -74.57 -86.36 39.69
C GLU A 123 -75.18 -87.77 39.80
N LYS A 124 -74.36 -88.81 40.04
CA LYS A 124 -74.86 -90.18 40.28
C LYS A 124 -75.67 -90.32 41.57
N LEU A 125 -75.35 -89.56 42.63
CA LEU A 125 -76.18 -89.50 43.85
C LEU A 125 -77.47 -88.70 43.63
N LYS A 126 -77.48 -87.67 42.78
CA LYS A 126 -78.70 -86.93 42.41
C LYS A 126 -79.62 -87.76 41.49
N GLU A 127 -79.09 -88.59 40.61
CA GLU A 127 -79.87 -89.58 39.85
C GLU A 127 -80.41 -90.71 40.74
N PHE A 128 -79.63 -91.15 41.73
CA PHE A 128 -80.03 -92.21 42.67
C PHE A 128 -81.12 -91.79 43.68
N PHE A 129 -81.17 -90.51 44.07
CA PHE A 129 -82.13 -90.01 45.06
C PHE A 129 -83.40 -89.32 44.49
N THR A 130 -83.58 -89.27 43.16
CA THR A 130 -84.70 -88.53 42.54
C THR A 130 -85.69 -89.35 41.68
N SER A 131 -85.58 -90.67 41.51
CA SER A 131 -86.74 -91.53 41.17
C SER A 131 -86.32 -93.01 41.17
N GLN A 132 -86.95 -93.94 41.88
CA GLN A 132 -88.37 -94.03 42.19
C GLN A 132 -88.64 -94.46 43.63
N THR A 133 -89.50 -93.69 44.29
CA THR A 133 -90.36 -94.21 45.34
C THR A 133 -91.45 -95.08 44.71
N VAL A 134 -91.61 -96.29 45.25
CA VAL A 134 -92.82 -97.15 45.29
C VAL A 134 -92.95 -98.29 44.26
N LYS A 135 -92.39 -99.44 44.69
CA LYS A 135 -92.97 -100.80 44.83
C LYS A 135 -92.93 -101.82 43.67
N HIS A 136 -92.28 -102.94 44.02
CA HIS A 136 -92.61 -104.36 43.76
C HIS A 136 -92.50 -104.86 42.30
N LEU A 137 -91.97 -106.04 41.95
CA LEU A 137 -91.73 -107.31 42.65
C LEU A 137 -90.70 -108.14 41.83
N GLU A 138 -89.76 -108.77 42.55
CA GLU A 138 -89.29 -110.17 42.43
C GLU A 138 -88.59 -110.77 41.18
N ARG A 139 -87.53 -111.54 41.53
CA ARG A 139 -86.93 -112.76 40.92
C ARG A 139 -86.05 -112.56 39.68
N ASP A 140 -84.88 -113.19 39.50
CA ASP A 140 -84.15 -114.26 40.20
C ASP A 140 -82.70 -114.33 39.64
N GLY A 141 -81.76 -114.95 40.37
CA GLY A 141 -80.59 -115.67 39.80
C GLY A 141 -79.28 -114.88 39.61
N ILE A 142 -78.36 -114.87 40.59
CA ILE A 142 -77.20 -115.79 40.76
C ILE A 142 -76.05 -115.49 39.76
N LEU A 143 -74.94 -114.88 40.21
CA LEU A 143 -73.68 -115.54 40.68
C LEU A 143 -72.97 -116.29 39.51
N LEU A 144 -71.66 -116.25 39.27
CA LEU A 144 -70.50 -115.77 40.00
C LEU A 144 -69.28 -116.01 39.09
N VAL A 145 -68.50 -114.97 38.76
CA VAL A 145 -67.04 -115.08 38.54
C VAL A 145 -66.45 -113.78 39.08
N ARG A 146 -65.83 -113.84 40.26
CA ARG A 146 -64.75 -112.95 40.76
C ARG A 146 -64.54 -113.21 42.26
N LYS A 147 -63.70 -114.21 42.58
CA LYS A 147 -63.26 -114.48 43.96
C LYS A 147 -61.77 -114.13 44.19
N GLU A 148 -60.98 -113.88 43.14
CA GLU A 148 -59.57 -113.47 43.27
C GLU A 148 -59.39 -111.93 43.39
N ASP A 149 -60.33 -111.14 42.89
CA ASP A 149 -60.30 -109.67 43.02
C ASP A 149 -60.71 -109.18 44.44
N TYR A 150 -61.41 -110.02 45.21
CA TYR A 150 -61.94 -109.65 46.53
C TYR A 150 -60.88 -109.67 47.64
N GLU A 151 -59.89 -110.58 47.59
CA GLU A 151 -58.83 -110.65 48.60
C GLU A 151 -57.78 -109.52 48.47
N LYS A 152 -57.48 -109.08 47.24
CA LYS A 152 -56.63 -107.90 47.00
C LYS A 152 -57.31 -106.60 47.44
N PHE A 153 -58.63 -106.52 47.32
CA PHE A 153 -59.42 -105.39 47.80
C PHE A 153 -59.46 -105.35 49.35
N ASN A 154 -59.59 -106.50 50.01
CA ASN A 154 -59.72 -106.55 51.48
C ASN A 154 -58.46 -106.08 52.23
N ASN A 155 -57.26 -106.41 51.74
CA ASN A 155 -55.99 -105.95 52.34
C ASN A 155 -55.74 -104.44 52.15
N LYS A 156 -56.23 -103.87 51.04
CA LYS A 156 -56.12 -102.42 50.76
C LYS A 156 -57.12 -101.61 51.59
N THR A 157 -58.30 -102.18 51.85
CA THR A 157 -59.34 -101.58 52.69
C THR A 157 -58.95 -101.56 54.18
N GLN A 158 -58.24 -102.58 54.69
CA GLN A 158 -57.77 -102.58 56.08
C GLN A 158 -56.69 -101.50 56.33
N LYS A 159 -55.74 -101.32 55.41
CA LYS A 159 -54.70 -100.28 55.52
C LYS A 159 -55.30 -98.86 55.49
N LEU A 160 -56.31 -98.64 54.63
CA LEU A 160 -57.08 -97.39 54.59
C LEU A 160 -57.92 -97.17 55.86
N PHE A 161 -58.35 -98.23 56.53
CA PHE A 161 -59.10 -98.14 57.79
C PHE A 161 -58.22 -97.67 58.96
N ASP A 162 -56.97 -98.13 59.02
CA ASP A 162 -56.01 -97.71 60.06
C ASP A 162 -55.52 -96.27 59.84
N GLU A 163 -55.22 -95.87 58.59
CA GLU A 163 -54.89 -94.48 58.23
C GLU A 163 -56.06 -93.50 58.52
N LYS A 164 -57.31 -93.93 58.26
CA LYS A 164 -58.51 -93.16 58.58
C LYS A 164 -58.67 -92.94 60.09
N ASN A 165 -58.42 -93.95 60.92
CA ASN A 165 -58.54 -93.83 62.37
C ASN A 165 -57.41 -92.96 62.98
N GLN A 166 -56.21 -92.99 62.41
CA GLN A 166 -55.10 -92.09 62.78
C GLN A 166 -55.46 -90.62 62.50
N LEU A 167 -55.94 -90.32 61.29
CA LEU A 167 -56.39 -88.97 60.89
C LEU A 167 -57.59 -88.48 61.71
N LEU A 168 -58.52 -89.38 62.08
CA LEU A 168 -59.66 -89.03 62.92
C LEU A 168 -59.21 -88.58 64.33
N LYS A 169 -58.18 -89.23 64.88
CA LYS A 169 -57.59 -88.87 66.18
C LYS A 169 -56.88 -87.52 66.14
N GLU A 170 -56.10 -87.25 65.09
CA GLU A 170 -55.43 -85.96 64.86
C GLU A 170 -56.44 -84.83 64.64
N MET A 171 -57.55 -85.12 63.94
CA MET A 171 -58.61 -84.16 63.70
C MET A 171 -59.40 -83.82 64.98
N GLU A 172 -59.65 -84.80 65.87
CA GLU A 172 -60.28 -84.53 67.17
C GLU A 172 -59.37 -83.71 68.11
N GLU A 173 -58.04 -83.96 68.09
CA GLU A 173 -57.07 -83.10 68.80
C GLU A 173 -57.04 -81.67 68.25
N TYR A 174 -57.11 -81.50 66.92
CA TYR A 174 -57.16 -80.19 66.28
C TYR A 174 -58.47 -79.45 66.61
N LYS A 175 -59.59 -80.18 66.69
CA LYS A 175 -60.90 -79.65 67.05
C LYS A 175 -60.94 -79.19 68.52
N ALA A 176 -60.30 -79.93 69.42
CA ALA A 176 -60.13 -79.53 70.82
C ALA A 176 -59.22 -78.30 70.98
N LYS A 177 -58.18 -78.15 70.14
CA LYS A 177 -57.34 -76.94 70.09
C LYS A 177 -58.09 -75.73 69.52
N MET A 178 -58.92 -75.93 68.49
CA MET A 178 -59.80 -74.90 67.93
C MET A 178 -60.86 -74.44 68.93
N LEU A 179 -61.50 -75.36 69.67
CA LEU A 179 -62.47 -75.01 70.72
C LEU A 179 -61.83 -74.20 71.87
N LYS A 180 -60.58 -74.47 72.24
CA LYS A 180 -59.83 -73.64 73.21
C LYS A 180 -59.48 -72.25 72.66
N LEU A 181 -59.14 -72.14 71.37
CA LEU A 181 -58.92 -70.86 70.69
C LEU A 181 -60.22 -70.05 70.53
N GLU A 182 -61.35 -70.73 70.37
CA GLU A 182 -62.69 -70.13 70.23
C GLU A 182 -63.27 -69.67 71.59
N GLU A 183 -62.93 -70.36 72.69
CA GLU A 183 -63.20 -69.94 74.07
C GLU A 183 -62.34 -68.72 74.50
N GLU A 184 -61.10 -68.59 74.02
CA GLU A 184 -60.26 -67.39 74.24
C GLU A 184 -60.67 -66.21 73.33
N HIS A 185 -61.30 -66.47 72.18
CA HIS A 185 -61.76 -65.43 71.23
C HIS A 185 -63.09 -64.77 71.63
N ASN A 186 -63.91 -65.42 72.48
CA ASN A 186 -65.14 -64.84 73.01
C ASN A 186 -64.93 -63.89 74.21
N LEU A 187 -63.69 -63.66 74.65
CA LEU A 187 -63.35 -62.64 75.64
C LEU A 187 -62.89 -61.29 75.03
N ASN A 188 -62.85 -61.16 73.69
CA ASN A 188 -62.28 -59.97 73.02
C ASN A 188 -63.17 -59.40 71.89
N LEU A 189 -64.49 -59.43 72.11
CA LEU A 189 -65.54 -58.92 71.20
C LEU A 189 -65.59 -57.39 71.05
N ASN A 190 -64.44 -56.71 71.16
CA ASN A 190 -64.26 -55.25 70.99
C ASN A 190 -63.22 -54.87 69.92
N LYS A 191 -62.70 -55.82 69.12
CA LYS A 191 -61.67 -55.54 68.07
C LYS A 191 -62.06 -55.91 66.64
N MET A 192 -63.25 -56.47 66.41
CA MET A 192 -63.69 -56.96 65.10
C MET A 192 -63.84 -55.87 64.00
N PRO A 193 -64.23 -54.61 64.29
CA PRO A 193 -64.25 -53.54 63.28
C PRO A 193 -62.88 -53.15 62.75
N VAL A 194 -61.81 -53.34 63.53
CA VAL A 194 -60.43 -52.98 63.16
C VAL A 194 -59.91 -53.90 62.06
N PHE A 195 -60.24 -55.19 62.14
CA PHE A 195 -59.82 -56.18 61.13
C PHE A 195 -60.52 -55.98 59.79
N GLU A 196 -61.78 -55.58 59.78
CA GLU A 196 -62.53 -55.30 58.56
C GLU A 196 -61.99 -54.04 57.86
N GLU A 197 -61.60 -53.02 58.63
CA GLU A 197 -60.94 -51.83 58.11
C GLU A 197 -59.53 -52.13 57.57
N ASP A 198 -58.76 -52.99 58.25
CA ASP A 198 -57.43 -53.40 57.81
C ASP A 198 -57.47 -54.26 56.54
N TYR A 199 -58.47 -55.14 56.41
CA TYR A 199 -58.68 -55.91 55.18
C TYR A 199 -59.00 -55.01 53.99
N LYS A 200 -59.86 -54.00 54.20
CA LYS A 200 -60.19 -53.01 53.17
C LYS A 200 -58.98 -52.15 52.79
N LYS A 201 -58.16 -51.75 53.76
CA LYS A 201 -56.87 -51.07 53.53
C LYS A 201 -55.90 -51.95 52.74
N LEU A 202 -55.80 -53.25 53.04
CA LEU A 202 -54.96 -54.18 52.28
C LEU A 202 -55.44 -54.35 50.84
N THR A 203 -56.76 -54.43 50.64
CA THR A 203 -57.36 -54.61 49.31
C THR A 203 -57.10 -53.39 48.43
N ASN A 204 -57.26 -52.18 48.98
CA ASN A 204 -56.91 -50.94 48.27
C ASN A 204 -55.41 -50.87 47.95
N LYS A 205 -54.53 -51.22 48.90
CA LYS A 205 -53.08 -51.27 48.66
C LYS A 205 -52.69 -52.27 47.56
N LEU A 206 -53.38 -53.41 47.47
CA LEU A 206 -53.14 -54.40 46.43
C LEU A 206 -53.55 -53.86 45.06
N GLU A 207 -54.67 -53.15 44.97
CA GLU A 207 -55.13 -52.54 43.73
C GLU A 207 -54.24 -51.38 43.28
N ASP A 208 -53.82 -50.53 44.21
CA ASP A 208 -52.81 -49.48 43.97
C ASP A 208 -51.50 -50.07 43.43
N SER A 209 -51.07 -51.21 44.00
CA SER A 209 -49.87 -51.92 43.55
C SER A 209 -50.02 -52.46 42.12
N LYS A 210 -51.19 -52.99 41.74
CA LYS A 210 -51.45 -53.45 40.37
C LYS A 210 -51.46 -52.30 39.36
N ASN A 211 -52.05 -51.18 39.74
CA ASN A 211 -52.05 -49.96 38.93
C ASN A 211 -50.63 -49.44 38.72
N LEU A 212 -49.82 -49.42 39.78
CA LEU A 212 -48.41 -49.03 39.70
C LEU A 212 -47.61 -49.99 38.80
N ILE A 213 -47.79 -51.31 38.93
CA ILE A 213 -47.13 -52.30 38.05
C ILE A 213 -47.53 -52.08 36.58
N SER A 214 -48.78 -51.72 36.31
CA SER A 214 -49.27 -51.47 34.95
C SER A 214 -48.66 -50.19 34.35
N GLN A 215 -48.55 -49.13 35.16
CA GLN A 215 -47.86 -47.89 34.78
C GLN A 215 -46.38 -48.14 34.49
N LEU A 216 -45.66 -48.84 35.38
CA LEU A 216 -44.25 -49.19 35.20
C LEU A 216 -44.02 -50.03 33.94
N ARG A 217 -44.91 -50.99 33.63
CA ARG A 217 -44.83 -51.78 32.39
C ARG A 217 -45.00 -50.91 31.14
N HIS A 218 -45.89 -49.93 31.18
CA HIS A 218 -46.09 -49.00 30.09
C HIS A 218 -44.86 -48.11 29.87
N GLU A 219 -44.29 -47.58 30.96
CA GLU A 219 -43.10 -46.73 30.95
C GLU A 219 -41.87 -47.50 30.43
N ILE A 220 -41.66 -48.74 30.87
CA ILE A 220 -40.63 -49.64 30.34
C ILE A 220 -40.80 -49.86 28.83
N SER A 221 -42.04 -50.01 28.35
CA SER A 221 -42.33 -50.19 26.92
C SER A 221 -42.01 -48.93 26.11
N GLN A 222 -42.36 -47.75 26.61
CA GLN A 222 -42.04 -46.46 25.98
C GLN A 222 -40.53 -46.23 25.94
N ASN A 223 -39.84 -46.43 27.07
CA ASN A 223 -38.39 -46.29 27.16
C ASN A 223 -37.67 -47.23 26.19
N LYS A 224 -38.13 -48.48 26.06
CA LYS A 224 -37.58 -49.44 25.08
C LYS A 224 -37.74 -48.98 23.63
N LYS A 225 -38.82 -48.27 23.29
CA LYS A 225 -39.00 -47.67 21.96
C LYS A 225 -38.05 -46.48 21.75
N ASN A 226 -37.93 -45.60 22.75
CA ASN A 226 -37.05 -44.44 22.68
C ASN A 226 -35.58 -44.86 22.52
N TYR A 227 -35.10 -45.82 23.32
CA TYR A 227 -33.72 -46.33 23.18
C TYR A 227 -33.44 -46.95 21.81
N LYS A 228 -34.42 -47.65 21.21
CA LYS A 228 -34.25 -48.19 19.85
C LYS A 228 -34.09 -47.08 18.80
N GLN A 229 -34.81 -45.98 18.98
CA GLN A 229 -34.74 -44.82 18.09
C GLN A 229 -33.40 -44.09 18.26
N GLU A 230 -32.98 -43.83 19.49
CA GLU A 230 -31.67 -43.21 19.79
C GLU A 230 -30.50 -44.03 19.23
N ILE A 231 -30.52 -45.36 19.38
CA ILE A 231 -29.50 -46.25 18.79
C ILE A 231 -29.47 -46.13 17.26
N LYS A 232 -30.63 -45.97 16.62
CA LYS A 232 -30.71 -45.78 15.16
C LYS A 232 -30.11 -44.45 14.74
N GLU A 233 -30.39 -43.38 15.47
CA GLU A 233 -29.83 -42.05 15.21
C GLU A 233 -28.32 -42.03 15.40
N VAL A 234 -27.80 -42.61 16.48
CA VAL A 234 -26.35 -42.73 16.73
C VAL A 234 -25.65 -43.51 15.63
N LYS A 235 -26.26 -44.59 15.10
CA LYS A 235 -25.71 -45.34 13.98
C LYS A 235 -25.60 -44.49 12.71
N ASN A 236 -26.67 -43.78 12.35
CA ASN A 236 -26.66 -42.90 11.19
C ASN A 236 -25.59 -41.79 11.32
N LEU A 237 -25.48 -41.17 12.51
CA LEU A 237 -24.45 -40.18 12.82
C LEU A 237 -23.03 -40.75 12.67
N SER A 238 -22.80 -42.00 13.11
CA SER A 238 -21.51 -42.66 12.96
C SER A 238 -21.16 -42.95 11.49
N GLU A 239 -22.14 -43.29 10.66
CA GLU A 239 -21.95 -43.52 9.23
C GLU A 239 -21.62 -42.20 8.50
N ASP A 240 -22.34 -41.12 8.81
CA ASP A 240 -22.06 -39.78 8.27
C ASP A 240 -20.65 -39.29 8.65
N GLN A 241 -20.23 -39.53 9.90
CA GLN A 241 -18.87 -39.19 10.35
C GLN A 241 -17.80 -40.00 9.62
N ALA A 242 -18.05 -41.29 9.36
CA ALA A 242 -17.11 -42.13 8.60
C ALA A 242 -16.92 -41.62 7.17
N GLU A 243 -18.01 -41.21 6.51
CA GLU A 243 -17.94 -40.65 5.16
C GLU A 243 -17.23 -39.28 5.12
N GLN A 244 -17.48 -38.42 6.10
CA GLN A 244 -16.74 -37.15 6.22
C GLN A 244 -15.24 -37.36 6.43
N ILE A 245 -14.84 -38.34 7.25
CA ILE A 245 -13.44 -38.69 7.46
C ILE A 245 -12.81 -39.19 6.15
N LYS A 246 -13.54 -39.98 5.36
CA LYS A 246 -13.08 -40.47 4.07
C LYS A 246 -12.84 -39.31 3.09
N ILE A 247 -13.79 -38.39 2.96
CA ILE A 247 -13.66 -37.19 2.12
C ILE A 247 -12.46 -36.33 2.57
N LEU A 248 -12.26 -36.16 3.87
CA LEU A 248 -11.12 -35.41 4.40
C LEU A 248 -9.77 -36.07 4.07
N LYS A 249 -9.69 -37.40 4.12
CA LYS A 249 -8.48 -38.13 3.73
C LYS A 249 -8.15 -37.93 2.26
N GLU A 250 -9.14 -38.05 1.37
CA GLU A 250 -8.96 -37.84 -0.07
C GLU A 250 -8.53 -36.39 -0.38
N ARG A 251 -9.15 -35.41 0.26
CA ARG A 251 -8.74 -34.00 0.14
C ARG A 251 -7.31 -33.75 0.61
N ASN A 252 -6.89 -34.38 1.69
CA ASN A 252 -5.53 -34.22 2.20
C ASN A 252 -4.49 -34.82 1.25
N ILE A 253 -4.79 -35.96 0.61
CA ILE A 253 -3.93 -36.53 -0.44
C ILE A 253 -3.78 -35.55 -1.61
N ALA A 254 -4.90 -35.08 -2.17
CA ALA A 254 -4.89 -34.12 -3.28
C ALA A 254 -4.14 -32.81 -2.91
N PHE A 255 -4.30 -32.34 -1.67
CA PHE A 255 -3.58 -31.17 -1.17
C PHE A 255 -2.07 -31.38 -1.13
N ASN A 256 -1.61 -32.55 -0.67
CA ASN A 256 -0.18 -32.86 -0.61
C ASN A 256 0.44 -33.03 -2.00
N GLU A 257 -0.28 -33.60 -2.96
CA GLU A 257 0.14 -33.67 -4.37
C GLU A 257 0.26 -32.28 -4.99
N ALA A 258 -0.74 -31.43 -4.80
CA ALA A 258 -0.71 -30.04 -5.28
C ALA A 258 0.46 -29.25 -4.68
N ARG A 259 0.74 -29.46 -3.38
CA ARG A 259 1.89 -28.86 -2.70
C ARG A 259 3.22 -29.34 -3.29
N TYR A 260 3.36 -30.63 -3.56
CA TYR A 260 4.55 -31.19 -4.18
C TYR A 260 4.83 -30.61 -5.56
N GLU A 261 3.80 -30.50 -6.42
CA GLU A 261 3.94 -29.88 -7.75
C GLU A 261 4.26 -28.38 -7.66
N ALA A 262 3.70 -27.67 -6.68
CA ALA A 262 4.03 -26.26 -6.44
C ALA A 262 5.50 -26.09 -6.02
N ASP A 263 6.01 -26.95 -5.13
CA ASP A 263 7.41 -26.93 -4.69
C ASP A 263 8.37 -27.26 -5.84
N LYS A 264 8.00 -28.22 -6.71
CA LYS A 264 8.77 -28.54 -7.91
C LYS A 264 8.83 -27.34 -8.87
N LYS A 265 7.69 -26.72 -9.16
CA LYS A 265 7.63 -25.52 -10.03
C LYS A 265 8.40 -24.33 -9.43
N ALA A 266 8.36 -24.16 -8.12
CA ALA A 266 9.13 -23.12 -7.43
C ALA A 266 10.65 -23.31 -7.61
N LYS A 267 11.14 -24.55 -7.53
CA LYS A 267 12.55 -24.89 -7.79
C LYS A 267 12.95 -24.63 -9.25
N GLU A 268 12.09 -24.99 -10.21
CA GLU A 268 12.33 -24.72 -11.63
C GLU A 268 12.42 -23.21 -11.91
N LEU A 269 11.52 -22.41 -11.34
CA LEU A 269 11.55 -20.95 -11.46
C LEU A 269 12.79 -20.33 -10.79
N LEU A 270 13.24 -20.89 -9.67
CA LEU A 270 14.46 -20.44 -8.99
C LEU A 270 15.69 -20.68 -9.86
N ALA A 271 15.81 -21.84 -10.49
CA ALA A 271 16.89 -22.15 -11.42
C ALA A 271 16.88 -21.23 -12.66
N GLN A 272 15.69 -20.96 -13.23
CA GLN A 272 15.55 -20.00 -14.33
C GLN A 272 16.00 -18.59 -13.94
N ASN A 273 15.64 -18.13 -12.74
CA ASN A 273 16.06 -16.83 -12.23
C ASN A 273 17.58 -16.73 -12.04
N GLU A 274 18.23 -17.79 -11.57
CA GLU A 274 19.69 -17.84 -11.45
C GLU A 274 20.38 -17.76 -12.82
N GLN A 275 19.84 -18.47 -13.83
CA GLN A 275 20.32 -18.39 -15.20
C GLN A 275 20.20 -16.98 -15.79
N LEU A 276 19.05 -16.33 -15.59
CA LEU A 276 18.83 -14.94 -16.04
C LEU A 276 19.76 -13.95 -15.34
N LYS A 277 20.04 -14.13 -14.05
CA LYS A 277 21.03 -13.31 -13.32
C LYS A 277 22.42 -13.43 -13.92
N LEU A 278 22.84 -14.64 -14.29
CA LEU A 278 24.12 -14.87 -14.94
C LEU A 278 24.19 -14.20 -16.32
N GLU A 279 23.13 -14.29 -17.11
CA GLU A 279 23.04 -13.63 -18.41
C GLU A 279 23.07 -12.10 -18.30
N ASN A 280 22.32 -11.53 -17.36
CA ASN A 280 22.34 -10.09 -17.07
C ASN A 280 23.74 -9.61 -16.66
N THR A 281 24.47 -10.40 -15.88
CA THR A 281 25.85 -10.08 -15.50
C THR A 281 26.77 -10.03 -16.72
N LYS A 282 26.65 -11.01 -17.63
CA LYS A 282 27.42 -11.03 -18.89
C LYS A 282 27.10 -9.82 -19.78
N LEU A 283 25.81 -9.45 -19.88
CA LEU A 283 25.38 -8.28 -20.65
C LEU A 283 25.95 -6.98 -20.04
N LEU A 284 25.95 -6.86 -18.72
CA LEU A 284 26.49 -5.69 -18.03
C LEU A 284 28.00 -5.54 -18.28
N THR A 285 28.77 -6.63 -18.20
CA THR A 285 30.21 -6.61 -18.54
C THR A 285 30.43 -6.19 -20.00
N ASN A 286 29.61 -6.69 -20.92
CA ASN A 286 29.72 -6.31 -22.34
C ASN A 286 29.40 -4.83 -22.59
N ILE A 287 28.45 -4.25 -21.84
CA ILE A 287 28.14 -2.82 -21.91
C ILE A 287 29.34 -2.00 -21.41
N GLN A 288 29.91 -2.35 -20.26
CA GLN A 288 31.09 -1.67 -19.70
C GLN A 288 32.27 -1.66 -20.68
N LEU A 289 32.57 -2.80 -21.31
CA LEU A 289 33.64 -2.88 -22.31
C LEU A 289 33.37 -1.99 -23.55
N LYS A 290 32.11 -1.85 -23.95
CA LYS A 290 31.73 -0.96 -25.06
C LYS A 290 31.85 0.52 -24.68
N ASP A 291 31.45 0.87 -23.46
CA ASP A 291 31.53 2.24 -22.95
C ASP A 291 33.00 2.70 -22.83
N GLU A 292 33.89 1.81 -22.35
CA GLU A 292 35.34 2.07 -22.31
C GLU A 292 35.91 2.33 -23.70
N LYS A 293 35.48 1.54 -24.70
CA LYS A 293 35.90 1.71 -26.10
C LYS A 293 35.43 3.06 -26.67
N ILE A 294 34.16 3.42 -26.43
CA ILE A 294 33.59 4.72 -26.86
C ILE A 294 34.35 5.87 -26.20
N CYS A 295 34.70 5.75 -24.91
CA CYS A 295 35.48 6.75 -24.20
C CYS A 295 36.86 6.97 -24.85
N LEU A 296 37.56 5.90 -25.22
CA LEU A 296 38.86 5.98 -25.91
C LEU A 296 38.74 6.64 -27.31
N GLU A 297 37.72 6.26 -28.08
CA GLU A 297 37.45 6.86 -29.40
C GLU A 297 37.14 8.36 -29.27
N SER A 298 36.28 8.75 -28.33
CA SER A 298 35.92 10.15 -28.09
C SER A 298 37.12 11.03 -27.71
N LYS A 299 38.04 10.50 -26.90
CA LYS A 299 39.26 11.20 -26.50
C LYS A 299 40.18 11.46 -27.70
N THR A 300 40.24 10.51 -28.63
CA THR A 300 41.02 10.62 -29.87
C THR A 300 40.42 11.66 -30.82
N SER A 301 39.09 11.66 -30.97
CA SER A 301 38.37 12.69 -31.74
C SER A 301 38.58 14.09 -31.15
N PHE A 302 38.52 14.25 -29.83
CA PHE A 302 38.73 15.53 -29.16
C PHE A 302 40.14 16.08 -29.39
N GLN A 303 41.17 15.23 -29.30
CA GLN A 303 42.55 15.60 -29.62
C GLN A 303 42.69 16.08 -31.07
N THR A 304 41.98 15.42 -32.00
CA THR A 304 41.98 15.79 -33.42
C THR A 304 41.31 17.15 -33.65
N ILE A 305 40.16 17.39 -33.02
CA ILE A 305 39.43 18.67 -33.10
C ILE A 305 40.29 19.82 -32.56
N ASN A 306 40.96 19.62 -31.42
CA ASN A 306 41.84 20.65 -30.86
C ASN A 306 43.01 20.99 -31.79
N SER A 307 43.62 19.97 -32.42
CA SER A 307 44.67 20.18 -33.42
C SER A 307 44.18 20.97 -34.64
N LEU A 308 42.97 20.69 -35.11
CA LEU A 308 42.35 21.43 -36.21
C LEU A 308 42.02 22.88 -35.83
N ASN A 309 41.50 23.12 -34.62
CA ASN A 309 41.17 24.47 -34.14
C ASN A 309 42.42 25.36 -34.04
N ILE A 310 43.55 24.80 -33.63
CA ILE A 310 44.83 25.52 -33.59
C ILE A 310 45.21 25.98 -35.02
N LYS A 311 45.11 25.10 -36.01
CA LYS A 311 45.38 25.44 -37.42
C LYS A 311 44.42 26.50 -37.98
N ILE A 312 43.15 26.45 -37.60
CA ILE A 312 42.17 27.47 -38.01
C ILE A 312 42.54 28.84 -37.44
N ALA A 313 42.96 28.90 -36.18
CA ALA A 313 43.39 30.15 -35.55
C ALA A 313 44.64 30.74 -36.24
N GLU A 314 45.62 29.90 -36.59
CA GLU A 314 46.81 30.31 -37.36
C GLU A 314 46.42 30.90 -38.72
N LEU A 315 45.59 30.19 -39.50
CA LEU A 315 45.14 30.65 -40.81
C LEU A 315 44.32 31.96 -40.73
N ASN A 316 43.48 32.12 -39.71
CA ASN A 316 42.74 33.37 -39.50
C ASN A 316 43.69 34.53 -39.20
N SER A 317 44.73 34.30 -38.40
CA SER A 317 45.75 35.32 -38.12
C SER A 317 46.52 35.73 -39.38
N GLU A 318 46.83 34.79 -40.27
CA GLU A 318 47.46 35.10 -41.56
C GLU A 318 46.51 35.88 -42.48
N LEU A 319 45.21 35.53 -42.49
CA LEU A 319 44.20 36.21 -43.28
C LEU A 319 43.90 37.64 -42.79
N GLU A 320 43.91 37.87 -41.47
CA GLU A 320 43.81 39.20 -40.87
C GLU A 320 45.01 40.07 -41.23
N GLN A 321 46.23 39.51 -41.28
CA GLN A 321 47.41 40.24 -41.76
C GLN A 321 47.32 40.64 -43.24
N LEU A 322 46.57 39.88 -44.05
CA LEU A 322 46.33 40.15 -45.47
C LEU A 322 45.16 41.12 -45.72
N ASN A 323 44.29 41.34 -44.74
CA ASN A 323 43.09 42.15 -44.91
C ASN A 323 43.31 43.62 -44.54
N LYS A 324 43.55 44.44 -45.57
CA LYS A 324 43.04 45.81 -45.75
C LYS A 324 43.20 46.75 -44.54
N GLU A 325 44.36 47.40 -44.48
CA GLU A 325 44.60 48.52 -43.57
C GLU A 325 43.50 49.59 -43.69
N VAL A 326 42.88 49.91 -42.54
CA VAL A 326 41.92 51.01 -42.39
C VAL A 326 42.71 52.24 -41.92
N TYR A 327 42.64 53.33 -42.68
CA TYR A 327 43.32 54.57 -42.37
C TYR A 327 42.37 55.57 -41.72
N PHE A 328 42.74 56.11 -40.57
CA PHE A 328 42.03 57.22 -39.97
C PHE A 328 42.21 58.50 -40.81
N VAL A 329 41.11 59.11 -41.23
CA VAL A 329 41.09 60.37 -41.98
C VAL A 329 40.81 61.52 -41.02
N LYS A 330 41.82 62.35 -40.78
CA LYS A 330 41.69 63.54 -39.94
C LYS A 330 40.94 64.65 -40.69
N ILE A 331 39.67 64.84 -40.35
CA ILE A 331 38.85 65.96 -40.82
C ILE A 331 38.68 66.95 -39.67
N ARG A 332 39.31 68.12 -39.78
CA ARG A 332 39.14 69.18 -38.78
C ARG A 332 37.68 69.59 -38.71
N ASN A 333 37.11 69.60 -37.51
CA ASN A 333 35.69 69.90 -37.32
C ASN A 333 35.45 70.63 -35.99
N LYS A 334 34.31 71.31 -35.90
CA LYS A 334 33.80 71.94 -34.68
C LYS A 334 32.28 72.05 -34.75
N MET A 335 31.63 72.08 -33.59
CA MET A 335 30.19 72.30 -33.51
C MET A 335 29.88 73.79 -33.55
N ASN A 336 29.26 74.27 -34.64
CA ASN A 336 28.98 75.70 -34.80
C ASN A 336 27.64 76.01 -35.45
N THR A 337 26.80 75.01 -35.71
CA THR A 337 25.53 75.18 -36.42
C THR A 337 24.41 74.46 -35.67
N ILE A 338 23.26 75.14 -35.49
CA ILE A 338 22.00 74.53 -35.06
C ILE A 338 21.05 74.51 -36.26
N LYS A 339 20.53 73.34 -36.65
CA LYS A 339 19.53 73.22 -37.73
C LYS A 339 18.18 72.81 -37.16
N ASN A 340 17.12 73.43 -37.68
CA ASN A 340 15.70 73.14 -37.47
C ASN A 340 15.17 73.33 -36.03
N ASP A 341 15.71 72.61 -35.05
CA ASP A 341 15.23 72.60 -33.67
C ASP A 341 16.15 73.46 -32.79
N SER A 342 15.73 74.70 -32.57
CA SER A 342 16.44 75.65 -31.71
C SER A 342 15.75 75.79 -30.35
N CYS A 343 16.30 76.62 -29.46
CA CYS A 343 15.70 76.92 -28.16
C CYS A 343 14.24 77.41 -28.22
N CYS A 344 13.84 78.16 -29.25
CA CYS A 344 12.50 78.75 -29.37
C CYS A 344 12.14 79.05 -30.82
N GLU A 345 10.90 79.46 -31.08
CA GLU A 345 10.43 79.81 -32.44
C GLU A 345 11.25 80.94 -33.07
N ASN A 346 11.71 81.89 -32.23
CA ASN A 346 12.54 83.01 -32.64
C ASN A 346 14.01 82.66 -32.93
N LYS A 347 14.43 81.39 -32.72
CA LYS A 347 15.80 80.93 -33.01
C LYS A 347 16.92 81.78 -32.39
N CYS A 348 16.72 82.27 -31.16
CA CYS A 348 17.56 83.29 -30.51
C CYS A 348 19.06 82.98 -30.44
N ILE A 349 19.47 81.70 -30.49
CA ILE A 349 20.88 81.28 -30.34
C ILE A 349 21.55 81.04 -31.70
N ASN A 350 20.78 80.92 -32.79
CA ASN A 350 21.33 80.47 -34.08
C ASN A 350 22.36 81.46 -34.67
N SER A 351 22.43 82.70 -34.17
CA SER A 351 23.38 83.72 -34.63
C SER A 351 24.70 83.76 -33.86
N ASP A 352 24.74 83.36 -32.59
CA ASP A 352 25.96 83.30 -31.78
C ASP A 352 25.82 82.24 -30.68
N LEU A 353 26.50 81.11 -30.85
CA LEU A 353 26.50 80.01 -29.88
C LEU A 353 27.34 80.31 -28.64
N SER A 354 28.24 81.29 -28.67
CA SER A 354 29.13 81.58 -27.55
C SER A 354 28.50 82.50 -26.50
N THR A 355 27.65 83.44 -26.94
CA THR A 355 27.02 84.43 -26.06
C THR A 355 25.49 84.45 -26.12
N GLY A 356 24.88 83.64 -26.99
CA GLY A 356 23.44 83.61 -27.17
C GLY A 356 22.68 83.16 -25.92
N SER A 357 21.50 83.75 -25.72
CA SER A 357 20.52 83.36 -24.70
C SER A 357 19.14 83.16 -25.34
N CYS A 358 18.26 82.40 -24.69
CA CYS A 358 16.89 82.22 -25.16
C CYS A 358 15.95 83.28 -24.55
N ASN A 359 15.43 84.18 -25.38
CA ASN A 359 14.51 85.23 -24.93
C ASN A 359 13.15 84.68 -24.44
N SER A 360 12.80 83.45 -24.80
CA SER A 360 11.59 82.76 -24.32
C SER A 360 11.81 82.01 -23.00
N GLY A 361 13.03 82.05 -22.45
CA GLY A 361 13.38 81.37 -21.20
C GLY A 361 13.51 79.85 -21.32
N ASN A 362 13.46 79.27 -22.53
CA ASN A 362 13.66 77.83 -22.71
C ASN A 362 15.13 77.43 -22.51
N GLY A 363 15.37 76.14 -22.25
CA GLY A 363 16.71 75.57 -22.28
C GLY A 363 17.45 75.90 -23.57
N TYR A 364 18.74 76.18 -23.44
CA TYR A 364 19.62 76.57 -24.55
C TYR A 364 21.01 75.95 -24.44
N VAL A 365 21.80 76.03 -25.50
CA VAL A 365 23.19 75.58 -25.51
C VAL A 365 24.13 76.75 -25.74
N SER A 366 25.27 76.71 -25.08
CA SER A 366 26.40 77.63 -25.32
C SER A 366 27.65 76.83 -25.67
N VAL A 367 28.41 77.28 -26.67
CA VAL A 367 29.63 76.63 -27.12
C VAL A 367 30.84 77.46 -26.69
N PHE A 368 31.70 76.87 -25.87
CA PHE A 368 32.92 77.49 -25.36
C PHE A 368 34.15 76.85 -26.00
N GLY A 369 34.87 77.63 -26.81
CA GLY A 369 35.96 77.13 -27.63
C GLY A 369 35.48 76.12 -28.68
N ASP A 370 36.34 75.18 -29.06
CA ASP A 370 36.03 74.17 -30.08
C ASP A 370 35.57 72.82 -29.49
N TRP A 371 35.38 72.72 -28.17
CA TRP A 371 35.21 71.42 -27.52
C TRP A 371 34.17 71.37 -26.40
N TRP A 372 33.88 72.45 -25.67
CA TRP A 372 32.92 72.41 -24.58
C TRP A 372 31.56 72.95 -25.02
N ILE A 373 30.50 72.19 -24.82
CA ILE A 373 29.11 72.58 -25.13
C ILE A 373 28.31 72.47 -23.83
N GLN A 374 27.91 73.61 -23.29
CA GLN A 374 27.12 73.69 -22.07
C GLN A 374 25.63 73.74 -22.39
N TYR A 375 24.81 72.93 -21.73
CA TYR A 375 23.36 73.06 -21.77
C TYR A 375 22.87 73.89 -20.58
N ASN A 376 22.38 75.08 -20.86
CA ASN A 376 21.80 75.98 -19.87
C ASN A 376 20.31 75.66 -19.73
N ASN A 377 19.96 74.99 -18.64
CA ASN A 377 18.56 74.68 -18.32
C ASN A 377 17.75 75.96 -18.07
N ARG A 378 16.46 75.91 -18.39
CA ARG A 378 15.50 76.92 -17.90
C ARG A 378 15.56 76.97 -16.37
N LEU A 379 15.80 78.16 -15.82
CA LEU A 379 15.62 78.40 -14.39
C LEU A 379 14.13 78.25 -14.08
N SER A 380 13.76 77.29 -13.23
CA SER A 380 12.37 77.21 -12.79
C SER A 380 12.07 78.45 -11.95
N ASP A 381 10.98 79.13 -12.29
CA ASP A 381 10.40 80.24 -11.53
C ASP A 381 9.73 79.76 -10.22
N GLY A 382 10.17 78.62 -9.68
CA GLY A 382 9.63 77.99 -8.48
C GLY A 382 8.40 77.11 -8.72
N TYR A 383 7.76 77.14 -9.91
CA TYR A 383 6.49 76.43 -10.14
C TYR A 383 6.39 75.63 -11.46
N GLY A 384 7.29 75.84 -12.42
CA GLY A 384 7.34 75.05 -13.66
C GLY A 384 8.13 73.73 -13.54
N LEU A 385 7.54 72.62 -14.01
CA LEU A 385 8.27 71.38 -14.27
C LEU A 385 9.34 71.63 -15.36
N VAL A 386 10.51 71.00 -15.24
CA VAL A 386 11.65 71.05 -16.19
C VAL A 386 11.32 70.46 -17.58
N THR A 387 10.04 70.14 -17.83
CA THR A 387 9.55 69.42 -19.02
C THR A 387 9.53 70.24 -20.30
N ASP A 388 9.72 71.56 -20.24
CA ASP A 388 9.64 72.44 -21.42
C ASP A 388 10.99 72.62 -22.14
N ASN A 389 12.07 72.03 -21.61
CA ASN A 389 13.36 72.07 -22.29
C ASN A 389 13.25 71.34 -23.64
N LYS A 390 13.76 71.97 -24.70
CA LYS A 390 13.76 71.40 -26.04
C LYS A 390 15.04 70.63 -26.31
N TRP A 391 14.91 69.56 -27.09
CA TRP A 391 16.03 68.87 -27.69
C TRP A 391 16.70 69.76 -28.74
N ILE A 392 17.98 70.05 -28.56
CA ILE A 392 18.75 70.93 -29.46
C ILE A 392 19.76 70.08 -30.23
N CYS A 393 19.72 70.16 -31.56
CA CYS A 393 20.68 69.49 -32.44
C CYS A 393 21.79 70.46 -32.87
N LEU A 394 23.04 70.13 -32.52
CA LEU A 394 24.24 70.78 -33.01
C LEU A 394 24.90 69.95 -34.12
N TYR A 395 25.46 70.62 -35.10
CA TYR A 395 26.05 70.02 -36.29
C TYR A 395 27.51 70.44 -36.45
N GLY A 396 28.32 69.49 -36.90
CA GLY A 396 29.69 69.73 -37.30
C GLY A 396 29.74 70.64 -38.52
N GLN A 397 30.71 71.55 -38.55
CA GLN A 397 30.97 72.45 -39.66
C GLN A 397 31.19 71.71 -40.99
N ASN A 398 31.93 70.60 -40.96
CA ASN A 398 32.32 69.85 -42.17
C ASN A 398 31.65 68.47 -42.20
N PRO A 399 31.10 68.04 -43.35
CA PRO A 399 30.60 66.67 -43.51
C PRO A 399 31.75 65.67 -43.71
N TYR A 400 31.49 64.41 -43.39
CA TYR A 400 32.32 63.29 -43.81
C TYR A 400 31.79 62.76 -45.14
N THR A 401 32.70 62.59 -46.10
CA THR A 401 32.34 62.19 -47.48
C THR A 401 33.30 61.11 -47.96
N LYS A 402 32.82 60.22 -48.85
CA LYS A 402 33.71 59.26 -49.53
C LYS A 402 34.77 59.95 -50.38
N ALA A 403 34.51 61.15 -50.89
CA ALA A 403 35.52 61.93 -51.63
C ALA A 403 36.77 62.25 -50.78
N SER A 404 36.60 62.37 -49.46
CA SER A 404 37.69 62.59 -48.50
C SER A 404 38.47 61.32 -48.12
N SER A 405 38.11 60.14 -48.64
CA SER A 405 38.77 58.86 -48.33
C SER A 405 40.17 58.72 -48.95
N TYR A 406 41.01 57.89 -48.32
CA TYR A 406 42.30 57.43 -48.82
C TYR A 406 42.13 56.47 -50.00
N GLY A 407 42.46 56.95 -51.20
CA GLY A 407 42.54 56.21 -52.48
C GLY A 407 42.07 54.75 -52.47
N ASN A 408 43.02 53.83 -52.34
CA ASN A 408 42.80 52.38 -52.44
C ASN A 408 42.57 51.68 -51.09
N HIS A 409 42.37 52.43 -50.01
CA HIS A 409 42.25 51.88 -48.66
C HIS A 409 40.90 52.21 -48.03
N TYR A 410 40.54 51.43 -47.01
CA TYR A 410 39.40 51.78 -46.18
C TYR A 410 39.73 53.03 -45.37
N SER A 411 38.74 53.89 -45.21
CA SER A 411 38.93 55.18 -44.55
C SER A 411 37.95 55.34 -43.40
N LEU A 412 38.48 55.61 -42.22
CA LEU A 412 37.71 55.85 -41.01
C LEU A 412 37.63 57.34 -40.71
N CYS A 413 36.41 57.89 -40.68
CA CYS A 413 36.15 59.19 -40.04
C CYS A 413 35.46 58.95 -38.71
N TYR A 414 35.91 59.60 -37.64
CA TYR A 414 35.48 59.29 -36.28
C TYR A 414 35.52 60.53 -35.38
N PHE A 415 34.58 60.64 -34.45
CA PHE A 415 34.56 61.66 -33.40
C PHE A 415 33.96 61.09 -32.11
N GLU A 416 34.34 61.69 -30.99
CA GLU A 416 33.88 61.35 -29.64
C GLU A 416 33.17 62.52 -28.96
N VAL A 417 32.31 62.16 -28.01
CA VAL A 417 31.52 63.05 -27.18
C VAL A 417 31.51 62.48 -25.76
N THR A 418 32.09 63.20 -24.82
CA THR A 418 31.99 62.92 -23.38
C THR A 418 30.74 63.61 -22.85
N ILE A 419 29.87 62.86 -22.17
CA ILE A 419 28.59 63.39 -21.70
C ILE A 419 28.69 63.79 -20.23
N HIS A 420 28.25 65.00 -19.91
CA HIS A 420 28.19 65.54 -18.55
C HIS A 420 26.75 65.74 -18.10
N LYS A 421 26.41 65.15 -16.97
CA LYS A 421 25.09 65.22 -16.36
C LYS A 421 24.93 66.55 -15.62
N GLU A 422 23.84 67.25 -15.91
CA GLU A 422 23.47 68.44 -15.14
C GLU A 422 22.97 68.04 -13.74
N ILE A 423 23.55 68.64 -12.69
CA ILE A 423 23.31 68.31 -11.27
C ILE A 423 21.81 68.37 -10.89
N ASN A 424 21.04 69.23 -11.57
CA ASN A 424 19.65 69.53 -11.22
C ASN A 424 18.61 68.95 -12.21
N SER A 425 19.01 68.15 -13.20
CA SER A 425 18.06 67.58 -14.16
C SER A 425 17.75 66.12 -13.85
N GLN A 426 16.46 65.81 -13.71
CA GLN A 426 15.98 64.43 -13.61
C GLN A 426 15.92 63.73 -14.97
N ILE A 427 15.86 64.51 -16.06
CA ILE A 427 15.69 64.02 -17.42
C ILE A 427 16.83 64.56 -18.25
N CYS A 428 17.77 63.69 -18.61
CA CYS A 428 18.89 64.03 -19.47
C CYS A 428 18.86 63.12 -20.69
N TYR A 429 18.73 63.70 -21.88
CA TYR A 429 18.84 62.95 -23.12
C TYR A 429 19.96 63.50 -24.00
N SER A 430 20.65 62.57 -24.66
CA SER A 430 21.79 62.84 -25.51
C SER A 430 21.75 61.93 -26.71
N GLY A 431 22.17 62.43 -27.86
CA GLY A 431 22.32 61.65 -29.07
C GLY A 431 23.55 62.03 -29.85
N ILE A 432 24.16 61.05 -30.51
CA ILE A 432 25.35 61.21 -31.35
C ILE A 432 25.16 60.44 -32.64
N GLY A 433 25.51 61.04 -33.78
CA GLY A 433 25.37 60.34 -35.05
C GLY A 433 25.69 61.18 -36.28
N PHE A 434 25.09 60.77 -37.39
CA PHE A 434 25.13 61.46 -38.67
C PHE A 434 23.73 61.85 -39.14
N ASP A 435 23.61 63.07 -39.65
CA ASP A 435 22.44 63.54 -40.39
C ASP A 435 22.60 63.19 -41.86
N VAL A 436 21.61 62.51 -42.43
CA VAL A 436 21.60 62.07 -43.83
C VAL A 436 20.32 62.55 -44.51
N PRO A 437 20.31 62.71 -45.85
CA PRO A 437 19.07 63.04 -46.55
C PRO A 437 17.96 62.05 -46.19
N ASN A 438 16.83 62.56 -45.68
CA ASN A 438 15.63 61.80 -45.30
C ASN A 438 15.74 60.85 -44.10
N ALA A 439 16.86 60.81 -43.36
CA ALA A 439 16.98 60.01 -42.14
C ALA A 439 18.03 60.56 -41.16
N LYS A 440 17.99 60.10 -39.91
CA LYS A 440 19.07 60.30 -38.94
C LYS A 440 19.59 58.93 -38.54
N ILE A 441 20.91 58.77 -38.52
CA ILE A 441 21.58 57.55 -38.04
C ILE A 441 22.28 57.92 -36.73
N PHE A 442 21.71 57.53 -35.59
CA PHE A 442 22.23 57.97 -34.31
C PHE A 442 21.97 57.02 -33.15
N LEU A 443 22.81 57.16 -32.13
CA LEU A 443 22.69 56.52 -30.85
C LEU A 443 21.94 57.50 -29.92
N CYS A 444 20.85 57.08 -29.27
CA CYS A 444 20.00 57.95 -28.41
C CYS A 444 19.53 57.23 -27.14
N ASN A 445 19.48 57.89 -25.99
CA ASN A 445 18.90 57.31 -24.77
C ASN A 445 17.39 57.64 -24.61
N TYR A 446 16.80 58.42 -25.52
CA TYR A 446 15.36 58.71 -25.58
C TYR A 446 14.59 57.59 -26.31
N SER A 447 13.41 57.19 -25.80
CA SER A 447 12.75 55.96 -26.26
C SER A 447 11.72 56.11 -27.38
N ASN A 448 11.24 57.31 -27.71
CA ASN A 448 9.87 57.42 -28.25
C ASN A 448 9.65 58.19 -29.56
N ALA A 449 10.64 58.57 -30.39
CA ALA A 449 10.23 59.44 -31.52
C ALA A 449 10.90 59.36 -32.89
N TRP A 450 12.19 59.04 -33.09
CA TRP A 450 12.81 59.41 -34.39
C TRP A 450 13.67 58.32 -35.03
N GLY A 451 13.22 57.80 -36.18
CA GLY A 451 14.04 57.11 -37.19
C GLY A 451 14.86 55.87 -36.74
N ASN A 452 15.86 55.51 -37.57
CA ASN A 452 16.82 54.43 -37.37
C ASN A 452 17.83 54.79 -36.27
N HIS A 453 17.43 54.63 -35.01
CA HIS A 453 18.30 54.88 -33.85
C HIS A 453 18.61 53.60 -33.07
N GLN A 454 19.75 53.59 -32.39
CA GLN A 454 20.10 52.56 -31.41
C GLN A 454 19.95 53.13 -30.00
N LYS A 455 19.28 52.39 -29.11
CA LYS A 455 19.08 52.83 -27.73
C LYS A 455 20.32 52.55 -26.88
N PHE A 456 20.69 53.47 -25.99
CA PHE A 456 21.76 53.25 -25.02
C PHE A 456 21.42 53.78 -23.63
N ALA A 457 22.19 53.32 -22.64
CA ALA A 457 22.25 53.87 -21.30
C ALA A 457 23.63 54.47 -21.05
N TRP A 458 23.67 55.56 -20.28
CA TRP A 458 24.91 56.26 -19.94
C TRP A 458 24.93 56.70 -18.48
N VAL A 459 26.14 56.86 -17.96
CA VAL A 459 26.47 57.51 -16.70
C VAL A 459 27.35 58.73 -16.97
N ASP A 460 27.42 59.64 -16.00
CA ASP A 460 28.25 60.84 -16.10
C ASP A 460 29.69 60.50 -16.53
N GLU A 461 30.24 61.33 -17.42
CA GLU A 461 31.57 61.19 -18.03
C GLU A 461 31.75 59.99 -19.00
N ASP A 462 30.69 59.24 -19.33
CA ASP A 462 30.76 58.26 -20.41
C ASP A 462 31.15 58.94 -21.75
N VAL A 463 32.07 58.29 -22.48
CA VAL A 463 32.55 58.73 -23.80
C VAL A 463 31.87 57.92 -24.89
N PHE A 464 31.11 58.59 -25.75
CA PHE A 464 30.49 57.98 -26.91
C PHE A 464 31.20 58.39 -28.18
N GLY A 465 31.43 57.44 -29.06
CA GLY A 465 32.01 57.72 -30.37
C GLY A 465 31.13 57.27 -31.51
N CYS A 466 31.27 57.95 -32.63
CA CYS A 466 30.55 57.66 -33.86
C CYS A 466 31.54 57.64 -35.02
N GLY A 467 31.64 56.49 -35.68
CA GLY A 467 32.55 56.25 -36.79
C GLY A 467 31.81 55.89 -38.06
N VAL A 468 32.35 56.34 -39.19
CA VAL A 468 31.98 55.84 -40.51
C VAL A 468 33.21 55.26 -41.19
N VAL A 469 33.06 54.08 -41.77
CA VAL A 469 34.08 53.44 -42.60
C VAL A 469 33.63 53.51 -44.05
N PHE A 470 34.39 54.25 -44.85
CA PHE A 470 34.26 54.27 -46.31
C PHE A 470 35.13 53.17 -46.91
N SER A 471 34.60 52.50 -47.93
CA SER A 471 35.37 51.61 -48.80
C SER A 471 36.39 52.41 -49.63
N PRO A 472 37.42 51.73 -50.19
CA PRO A 472 38.30 52.32 -51.19
C PRO A 472 37.52 53.06 -52.29
N LYS A 473 38.07 54.13 -52.85
CA LYS A 473 37.39 54.94 -53.89
C LYS A 473 36.97 54.12 -55.10
N ASN A 474 37.77 53.13 -55.46
CA ASN A 474 37.55 52.24 -56.60
C ASN A 474 36.64 51.04 -56.27
N ASP A 475 36.25 50.86 -54.99
CA ASP A 475 35.34 49.81 -54.55
C ASP A 475 33.90 50.35 -54.56
N LEU A 476 33.19 50.00 -55.63
CA LEU A 476 31.77 50.36 -55.85
C LEU A 476 30.81 49.31 -55.28
N ILE A 477 31.32 48.16 -54.83
CA ILE A 477 30.50 47.05 -54.35
C ILE A 477 30.34 47.15 -52.82
N THR A 478 31.43 47.45 -52.12
CA THR A 478 31.42 47.53 -50.66
C THR A 478 30.77 48.84 -50.21
N LYS A 479 29.64 48.71 -49.53
CA LYS A 479 28.92 49.84 -48.91
C LYS A 479 29.67 50.41 -47.71
N ALA A 480 29.64 51.73 -47.57
CA ALA A 480 30.07 52.39 -46.35
C ALA A 480 29.18 51.99 -45.16
N TYR A 481 29.71 52.00 -43.95
CA TYR A 481 28.93 51.69 -42.76
C TYR A 481 29.30 52.57 -41.56
N VAL A 482 28.29 52.84 -40.74
CA VAL A 482 28.40 53.56 -39.47
C VAL A 482 28.47 52.55 -38.32
N PHE A 483 29.28 52.85 -37.31
CA PHE A 483 29.34 52.13 -36.05
C PHE A 483 29.47 53.10 -34.88
N PHE A 484 29.09 52.63 -33.70
CA PHE A 484 29.17 53.41 -32.46
C PHE A 484 30.12 52.76 -31.48
N THR A 485 30.67 53.56 -30.58
CA THR A 485 31.50 53.09 -29.47
C THR A 485 31.05 53.72 -28.17
N LYS A 486 31.31 53.03 -27.06
CA LYS A 486 31.18 53.55 -25.70
C LYS A 486 32.46 53.22 -24.95
N ASN A 487 33.10 54.23 -24.35
CA ASN A 487 34.33 54.10 -23.58
C ASN A 487 35.42 53.31 -24.33
N GLY A 488 35.57 53.58 -25.63
CA GLY A 488 36.54 52.92 -26.50
C GLY A 488 36.16 51.53 -27.03
N GLU A 489 35.04 50.95 -26.60
CA GLU A 489 34.56 49.65 -27.10
C GLU A 489 33.42 49.83 -28.09
N ARG A 490 33.39 49.00 -29.16
CA ARG A 490 32.29 49.03 -30.14
C ARG A 490 30.99 48.55 -29.50
N ILE A 491 29.90 49.25 -29.81
CA ILE A 491 28.55 48.89 -29.37
C ILE A 491 27.58 48.87 -30.54
N GLY A 492 26.51 48.09 -30.37
CA GLY A 492 25.43 48.05 -31.35
C GLY A 492 25.78 47.31 -32.65
N LYS A 493 24.87 47.37 -33.62
CA LYS A 493 25.06 46.79 -34.95
C LYS A 493 25.68 47.81 -35.91
N LYS A 494 26.44 47.33 -36.91
CA LYS A 494 26.87 48.14 -38.06
C LYS A 494 25.65 48.58 -38.86
N ILE A 495 25.62 49.84 -39.27
CA ILE A 495 24.54 50.42 -40.09
C ILE A 495 25.12 50.71 -41.47
N PHE A 496 24.75 49.92 -42.47
CA PHE A 496 25.20 50.11 -43.85
C PHE A 496 24.46 51.28 -44.50
N LEU A 497 25.19 52.13 -45.21
CA LEU A 497 24.64 53.23 -45.98
C LEU A 497 24.19 52.72 -47.35
N GLU A 498 23.04 53.19 -47.83
CA GLU A 498 22.53 52.81 -49.15
C GLU A 498 23.28 53.49 -50.29
N ASP A 499 23.68 54.75 -50.08
CA ASP A 499 24.48 55.56 -50.99
C ASP A 499 25.73 56.06 -50.25
N ASP A 500 26.87 55.91 -50.90
CA ASP A 500 28.19 56.24 -50.38
C ASP A 500 28.67 57.65 -50.80
N ASN A 501 27.92 58.33 -51.67
CA ASN A 501 28.12 59.74 -52.04
C ASN A 501 27.36 60.73 -51.14
N ILE A 502 26.86 60.26 -50.00
CA ILE A 502 26.15 61.10 -49.03
C ILE A 502 27.13 61.95 -48.22
N ASN A 503 26.78 63.22 -48.01
CA ASN A 503 27.42 64.09 -47.05
C ASN A 503 26.92 63.75 -45.63
N LEU A 504 27.76 63.10 -44.83
CA LEU A 504 27.42 62.72 -43.46
C LEU A 504 27.84 63.85 -42.51
N TYR A 505 26.90 64.68 -42.07
CA TYR A 505 27.20 65.71 -41.09
C TYR A 505 27.22 65.11 -39.69
N PRO A 506 28.37 65.16 -38.97
CA PRO A 506 28.39 64.80 -37.55
C PRO A 506 27.37 65.66 -36.81
N PHE A 507 26.56 65.05 -35.94
CA PHE A 507 25.63 65.80 -35.12
C PHE A 507 25.58 65.26 -33.69
N ILE A 508 25.22 66.16 -32.78
CA ILE A 508 24.93 65.85 -31.38
C ILE A 508 23.58 66.46 -31.05
N GLY A 509 22.72 65.70 -30.39
CA GLY A 509 21.46 66.19 -29.86
C GLY A 509 21.50 66.19 -28.33
N LEU A 510 21.05 67.28 -27.72
CA LEU A 510 21.13 67.48 -26.27
C LEU A 510 19.78 67.91 -25.70
N LEU A 511 19.44 67.36 -24.54
CA LEU A 511 18.35 67.82 -23.68
C LEU A 511 18.82 67.70 -22.23
N SER A 512 19.08 68.85 -21.61
CA SER A 512 19.48 68.97 -20.20
C SER A 512 20.78 68.22 -19.84
N CYS A 513 21.73 68.13 -20.76
CA CYS A 513 23.09 67.65 -20.52
C CYS A 513 24.13 68.45 -21.31
N SER A 514 25.30 68.66 -20.71
CA SER A 514 26.45 69.27 -21.34
C SER A 514 27.35 68.20 -21.96
N VAL A 515 28.20 68.57 -22.91
CA VAL A 515 29.14 67.63 -23.54
C VAL A 515 30.48 68.26 -23.84
N GLU A 516 31.52 67.43 -23.82
CA GLU A 516 32.80 67.72 -24.43
C GLU A 516 32.94 66.95 -25.75
N THR A 517 33.27 67.63 -26.84
CA THR A 517 33.49 67.01 -28.16
C THR A 517 34.97 66.87 -28.47
N ASN A 518 35.33 65.76 -29.11
CA ASN A 518 36.64 65.51 -29.68
C ASN A 518 36.49 65.02 -31.13
N PHE A 519 36.88 65.85 -32.10
CA PHE A 519 36.90 65.50 -33.53
C PHE A 519 38.28 65.00 -34.00
N GLY A 520 39.23 64.76 -33.10
CA GLY A 520 40.61 64.40 -33.44
C GLY A 520 41.41 65.58 -33.98
N ASN A 521 41.02 66.81 -33.64
CA ASN A 521 41.75 68.02 -34.03
C ASN A 521 43.18 68.02 -33.47
N ASP A 522 43.38 67.48 -32.26
CA ASP A 522 44.68 67.28 -31.61
C ASP A 522 44.73 65.92 -30.89
N LEU A 523 45.12 64.88 -31.64
CA LEU A 523 45.23 63.53 -31.12
C LEU A 523 46.43 63.31 -30.19
N LEU A 524 47.39 64.24 -30.14
CA LEU A 524 48.55 64.12 -29.25
C LEU A 524 48.19 64.51 -27.83
N SER A 525 47.49 65.63 -27.65
CA SER A 525 47.04 66.07 -26.32
C SER A 525 45.71 65.45 -25.90
N ARG A 526 44.82 65.15 -26.86
CA ARG A 526 43.48 64.62 -26.64
C ARG A 526 43.23 63.41 -27.55
N PRO A 527 43.88 62.27 -27.27
CA PRO A 527 43.63 61.06 -28.04
C PRO A 527 42.17 60.63 -27.89
N PHE A 528 41.68 59.87 -28.88
CA PHE A 528 40.43 59.16 -28.73
C PHE A 528 40.55 58.06 -27.68
N THR A 529 39.44 57.77 -27.00
CA THR A 529 39.32 56.58 -26.16
C THR A 529 39.29 55.32 -27.02
N TYR A 530 38.61 55.37 -28.17
CA TYR A 530 38.66 54.31 -29.17
C TYR A 530 40.01 54.32 -29.90
N ASN A 531 40.68 53.18 -29.90
CA ASN A 531 41.95 53.03 -30.58
C ASN A 531 41.75 52.92 -32.09
N VAL A 532 41.80 54.07 -32.77
CA VAL A 532 41.72 54.19 -34.23
C VAL A 532 42.93 53.61 -34.97
N ASN A 533 44.00 53.27 -34.25
CA ASN A 533 45.23 52.67 -34.80
C ASN A 533 45.27 51.14 -34.67
N LEU A 534 44.29 50.51 -34.02
CA LEU A 534 44.19 49.05 -34.03
C LEU A 534 43.88 48.60 -35.46
N LYS A 535 44.84 47.87 -36.04
CA LYS A 535 44.60 46.96 -37.15
C LYS A 535 43.46 46.05 -36.67
N ASN A 536 42.25 46.27 -37.19
CA ASN A 536 41.09 45.44 -36.87
C ASN A 536 41.24 44.08 -37.52
#